data_AF-A0A6N4TM46-F1
#
_entry.id   AF-A0A6N4TM46-F1
#
_cell.length_a   1.000
_cell.length_b   1.000
_cell.length_c   1.000
_cell.angle_alpha   90.00
_cell.angle_beta   90.00
_cell.angle_gamma   90.00
#
_symmetry.space_group_name_H-M   'P 1'
#
loop_
_entity.id
_entity.type
_entity.pdbx_description
1 polymer ?
#
loop_
_entity_poly.entity_id
_entity_poly.type
_entity_poly.pdbx_seq_one_letter_code
_entity_poly.pdbx_strand_id
1 'polypeptide(L)'
;MAEVNLLEKVKNWMGFSGNNYQDERLKSYIDEIKQYLLDGGASQEIVDAPTSAGVIARGVSDLYYEGALSPYFKERATQICLKKVNKDVQT
;
A
#
# COMPACT_ATOMS: atom_id res chain seq x y z
N MET A 1 -9.68 1.00 -16.44
CA MET A 1 -8.25 0.82 -16.11
C MET A 1 -8.05 -0.60 -15.64
N ALA A 2 -6.99 -1.30 -16.06
CA ALA A 2 -6.74 -2.65 -15.59
C ALA A 2 -6.61 -2.65 -14.06
N GLU A 3 -7.33 -3.55 -13.40
CA GLU A 3 -7.23 -3.77 -11.97
C GLU A 3 -5.78 -4.11 -11.63
N VAL A 4 -5.16 -3.32 -10.76
CA VAL A 4 -3.81 -3.63 -10.31
C VAL A 4 -3.89 -4.80 -9.36
N ASN A 5 -3.30 -5.93 -9.74
CA ASN A 5 -3.07 -7.02 -8.80
C ASN A 5 -2.00 -6.59 -7.78
N LEU A 6 -2.48 -5.99 -6.68
CA LEU A 6 -1.63 -5.42 -5.63
C LEU A 6 -0.77 -6.50 -4.96
N LEU A 7 -1.34 -7.69 -4.74
CA LEU A 7 -0.61 -8.82 -4.17
C LEU A 7 0.58 -9.22 -5.06
N GLU A 8 0.38 -9.38 -6.37
CA GLU A 8 1.48 -9.69 -7.29
C GLU A 8 2.53 -8.58 -7.35
N LYS A 9 2.13 -7.30 -7.29
CA LYS A 9 3.09 -6.20 -7.17
C LYS A 9 3.92 -6.28 -5.89
N VAL A 10 3.28 -6.53 -4.75
CA VAL A 10 3.96 -6.68 -3.45
C VAL A 10 4.91 -7.88 -3.49
N LYS A 11 4.47 -9.01 -4.03
CA LYS A 11 5.30 -10.21 -4.21
C LYS A 11 6.53 -9.93 -5.06
N ASN A 12 6.35 -9.28 -6.21
CA ASN A 12 7.47 -8.89 -7.07
C ASN A 12 8.46 -7.97 -6.35
N TRP A 13 7.96 -7.05 -5.52
CA TRP A 13 8.80 -6.12 -4.78
C TRP A 13 9.60 -6.80 -3.66
N MET A 14 9.03 -7.82 -3.04
CA MET A 14 9.65 -8.60 -1.96
C MET A 14 10.47 -9.81 -2.45
N GLY A 15 10.52 -10.07 -3.76
CA GLY A 15 11.22 -11.23 -4.32
C GLY A 15 10.47 -12.56 -4.19
N PHE A 16 9.14 -12.52 -3.99
CA PHE A 16 8.25 -13.70 -3.92
C PHE A 16 7.51 -14.00 -5.23
N SER A 17 7.98 -13.46 -6.37
CA SER A 17 7.38 -13.72 -7.68
C SER A 17 7.18 -15.21 -7.95
N GLY A 18 5.98 -15.61 -8.37
CA GLY A 18 5.66 -17.01 -8.70
C GLY A 18 5.51 -17.95 -7.51
N ASN A 19 5.57 -17.47 -6.26
CA ASN A 19 5.36 -18.27 -5.05
C ASN A 19 4.04 -17.87 -4.38
N ASN A 20 3.18 -18.82 -4.01
CA ASN A 20 1.88 -18.56 -3.36
C ASN A 20 1.83 -18.93 -1.86
N TYR A 21 2.90 -19.48 -1.31
CA TYR A 21 2.95 -19.97 0.08
C TYR A 21 2.65 -18.88 1.11
N GLN A 22 3.06 -17.64 0.83
CA GLN A 22 2.87 -16.49 1.72
C GLN A 22 1.65 -15.64 1.35
N ASP A 23 0.82 -16.03 0.38
CA ASP A 23 -0.22 -15.16 -0.18
C ASP A 23 -1.20 -14.68 0.89
N GLU A 24 -1.70 -15.57 1.76
CA GLU A 24 -2.61 -15.18 2.84
C GLU A 24 -1.96 -14.20 3.82
N ARG A 25 -0.72 -14.48 4.23
CA ARG A 25 0.04 -13.63 5.14
C ARG A 25 0.30 -12.25 4.54
N LEU A 26 0.69 -12.19 3.26
CA LEU A 26 0.91 -10.94 2.55
C LEU A 26 -0.40 -10.15 2.37
N LYS A 27 -1.53 -10.81 2.10
CA LYS A 27 -2.84 -10.16 2.07
C LYS A 27 -3.18 -9.50 3.40
N SER A 28 -2.96 -10.19 4.54
CA SER A 28 -3.20 -9.60 5.86
C SER A 28 -2.33 -8.36 6.12
N TYR A 29 -1.06 -8.36 5.73
CA TYR A 29 -0.23 -7.16 5.84
C TYR A 29 -0.65 -6.06 4.86
N ILE A 30 -1.09 -6.40 3.65
CA ILE A 30 -1.63 -5.42 2.69
C ILE A 30 -2.85 -4.73 3.31
N ASP A 31 -3.77 -5.49 3.87
CA ASP A 31 -4.99 -4.95 4.50
C ASP A 31 -4.65 -4.05 5.70
N GLU A 32 -3.70 -4.48 6.55
CA GLU A 32 -3.21 -3.67 7.67
C GLU A 32 -2.60 -2.34 7.21
N ILE A 33 -1.76 -2.35 6.17
CA ILE A 33 -1.14 -1.13 5.65
C ILE A 33 -2.17 -0.22 4.97
N LYS A 34 -3.16 -0.79 4.27
CA LYS A 34 -4.27 0.00 3.72
C LYS A 34 -5.06 0.67 4.85
N GLN A 35 -5.39 -0.07 5.90
CA GLN A 35 -6.10 0.47 7.06
C GLN A 35 -5.29 1.56 7.77
N TYR A 36 -3.97 1.36 7.96
CA TYR A 36 -3.07 2.37 8.53
C TYR A 36 -3.12 3.69 7.75
N LEU A 37 -3.13 3.63 6.41
CA LEU A 37 -3.23 4.83 5.57
C LEU A 37 -4.60 5.51 5.66
N LEU A 38 -5.67 4.71 5.69
CA LEU A 38 -7.04 5.22 5.86
C LEU A 38 -7.22 5.92 7.21
N ASP A 39 -6.78 5.29 8.31
CA ASP A 39 -6.82 5.85 9.66
C ASP A 39 -5.92 7.09 9.77
N GLY A 40 -4.84 7.15 8.97
CA GLY A 40 -3.98 8.32 8.83
C GLY A 40 -4.59 9.46 8.02
N GLY A 41 -5.79 9.30 7.45
CA GLY A 41 -6.54 10.33 6.74
C GLY A 41 -6.49 10.27 5.21
N ALA A 42 -5.88 9.25 4.60
CA ALA A 42 -5.97 9.05 3.15
C ALA A 42 -7.39 8.66 2.74
N SER A 43 -7.82 9.04 1.52
CA SER A 43 -9.08 8.57 0.97
C SER A 43 -8.96 7.16 0.39
N GLN A 44 -10.08 6.42 0.35
CA GLN A 44 -10.15 5.10 -0.29
C GLN A 44 -9.65 5.14 -1.73
N GLU A 45 -10.04 6.17 -2.49
CA GLU A 45 -9.61 6.37 -3.88
C GLU A 45 -8.08 6.48 -4.00
N ILE A 46 -7.43 7.20 -3.09
CA ILE A 46 -5.97 7.32 -3.09
C ILE A 46 -5.32 5.99 -2.69
N VAL A 47 -5.84 5.31 -1.67
CA VAL A 47 -5.29 4.03 -1.18
C VAL A 47 -5.38 2.94 -2.25
N ASP A 48 -6.49 2.89 -2.99
CA ASP A 48 -6.71 1.91 -4.07
C ASP A 48 -6.03 2.31 -5.39
N ALA A 49 -5.51 3.54 -5.50
CA ALA A 49 -4.84 3.99 -6.71
C ALA A 49 -3.58 3.15 -6.99
N PRO A 50 -3.29 2.83 -8.27
CA PRO A 50 -2.05 2.15 -8.68
C PRO A 50 -0.76 2.79 -8.16
N THR A 51 -0.79 4.11 -7.92
CA THR A 51 0.34 4.91 -7.43
C THR A 51 0.66 4.67 -5.96
N SER A 52 -0.27 4.09 -5.19
CA SER A 52 -0.09 3.75 -3.78
C SER A 52 0.52 2.35 -3.57
N ALA A 53 0.57 1.52 -4.61
CA ALA A 53 1.13 0.16 -4.52
C ALA A 53 2.57 0.12 -3.95
N GLY A 54 3.40 1.12 -4.28
CA GLY A 54 4.77 1.20 -3.77
C GLY A 54 4.87 1.48 -2.28
N VAL A 55 4.04 2.39 -1.73
CA VAL A 55 4.04 2.62 -0.27
C VAL A 55 3.50 1.40 0.48
N ILE A 56 2.50 0.73 -0.09
CA ILE A 56 1.90 -0.45 0.51
C ILE A 56 2.94 -1.58 0.55
N ALA A 57 3.65 -1.82 -0.55
CA ALA A 57 4.74 -2.79 -0.60
C ALA A 57 5.85 -2.47 0.42
N ARG A 58 6.18 -1.18 0.63
CA ARG A 58 7.13 -0.78 1.69
C ARG A 58 6.63 -1.12 3.08
N GLY A 59 5.39 -0.78 3.40
CA GLY A 59 4.81 -1.08 4.72
C GLY A 59 4.75 -2.59 4.99
N VAL A 60 4.39 -3.38 3.98
CA VAL A 60 4.39 -4.85 4.08
C VAL A 60 5.80 -5.37 4.32
N SER A 61 6.80 -4.87 3.57
CA SER A 61 8.20 -5.25 3.73
C SER A 61 8.74 -4.91 5.13
N ASP A 62 8.41 -3.72 5.63
CA ASP A 62 8.76 -3.27 6.98
C ASP A 62 8.22 -4.21 8.06
N LEU A 63 6.91 -4.50 8.03
CA LEU A 63 6.29 -5.38 9.03
C LEU A 63 6.74 -6.83 8.89
N TYR A 64 6.95 -7.32 7.67
CA TYR A 64 7.32 -8.70 7.41
C TYR A 64 8.75 -9.02 7.87
N TYR A 65 9.73 -8.16 7.55
CA TYR A 65 11.15 -8.41 7.84
C TYR A 65 11.62 -7.81 9.15
N GLU A 66 11.20 -6.57 9.46
CA GLU A 66 11.72 -5.82 10.61
C GLU A 66 10.76 -5.84 11.80
N GLY A 67 9.48 -6.18 11.58
CA GLY A 67 8.43 -6.12 12.60
C GLY A 67 8.03 -4.71 13.01
N ALA A 68 8.54 -3.67 12.34
CA ALA A 68 8.29 -2.28 12.65
C ALA A 68 8.31 -1.39 11.40
N LEU A 69 7.46 -0.36 11.38
CA LEU A 69 7.37 0.61 10.27
C LEU A 69 8.57 1.57 10.27
N SER A 70 9.26 1.63 9.13
CA SER A 70 10.45 2.46 8.94
C SER A 70 10.14 3.96 8.93
N PRO A 71 11.10 4.85 9.26
CA PRO A 71 10.93 6.29 9.10
C PRO A 71 10.54 6.68 7.67
N TYR A 72 11.15 6.03 6.66
CA TYR A 72 10.84 6.27 5.26
C TYR A 72 9.38 5.92 4.92
N PHE A 73 8.86 4.78 5.41
CA PHE A 73 7.44 4.46 5.25
C PHE A 73 6.55 5.53 5.87
N LYS A 74 6.86 5.98 7.09
CA LYS A 74 6.07 7.01 7.78
C LYS A 74 6.03 8.33 7.01
N GLU A 75 7.17 8.78 6.45
CA GLU A 75 7.22 9.96 5.57
C GLU A 75 6.31 9.80 4.33
N ARG A 76 6.40 8.64 3.66
CA ARG A 76 5.58 8.35 2.47
C ARG A 76 4.09 8.23 2.80
N ALA A 77 3.77 7.64 3.95
CA ALA A 77 2.40 7.55 4.45
C ALA A 77 1.83 8.95 4.69
N THR A 78 2.56 9.83 5.39
CA THR A 78 2.16 11.23 5.59
C THR A 78 1.93 11.95 4.25
N GLN A 79 2.84 11.81 3.28
CA GLN A 79 2.67 12.42 1.95
C GLN A 79 1.40 11.93 1.25
N ILE A 80 1.03 10.65 1.42
CA ILE A 80 -0.17 10.06 0.84
C ILE A 80 -1.43 10.55 1.55
N CYS A 81 -1.44 10.64 2.87
CA CYS A 81 -2.58 11.17 3.63
C CYS A 81 -2.83 12.66 3.36
N LEU A 82 -1.80 13.42 2.96
CA LEU A 82 -1.95 14.82 2.56
C LEU A 82 -2.46 15.02 1.12
N LYS A 83 -2.53 13.95 0.31
CA LYS A 83 -3.07 14.06 -1.05
C LYS A 83 -4.57 14.37 -1.00
N LYS A 84 -5.01 15.26 -1.88
CA LYS A 84 -6.43 15.53 -2.10
C LYS A 84 -6.90 14.78 -3.34
N VAL A 85 -8.12 14.27 -3.28
CA VAL A 85 -8.83 13.85 -4.48
C VAL A 85 -9.23 15.12 -5.22
N ASN A 86 -8.61 15.37 -6.38
CA ASN A 86 -9.09 16.40 -7.28
C ASN A 86 -10.38 15.87 -7.90
N LYS A 87 -11.52 16.18 -7.28
CA LYS A 87 -12.80 16.11 -7.99
C LYS A 87 -12.77 17.27 -8.96
N ASP A 88 -12.49 16.99 -10.23
CA ASP A 88 -12.71 17.95 -11.30
C ASP A 88 -14.14 18.48 -11.12
N VAL A 89 -14.24 19.77 -10.82
CA VAL A 89 -15.52 20.46 -10.72
C VAL A 89 -16.07 20.49 -12.14
N GLN A 90 -16.87 19.48 -12.50
CA GLN A 90 -17.79 19.57 -13.62
C GLN A 90 -18.89 20.57 -13.24
N THR A 91 -18.61 21.85 -13.46
CA THR A 91 -19.64 22.88 -13.69
C THR A 91 -20.15 22.81 -15.11
#